data_AF-A0A952PYL4-F1
#
_entry.id   AF-A0A952PYL4-F1
#
_cell.length_a   1.000
_cell.length_b   1.000
_cell.length_c   1.000
_cell.angle_alpha   90.00
_cell.angle_beta   90.00
_cell.angle_gamma   90.00
#
_symmetry.space_group_name_H-M   'P 1'
#
loop_
_entity.id
_entity.type
_entity.pdbx_description
1 polymer ?
#
loop_
_entity_poly.entity_id
_entity_poly.type
_entity_poly.pdbx_seq_one_letter_code
_entity_poly.pdbx_strand_id
1 'polypeptide(L)'
;MQACIDLSLGLLVLDDSTLDKPYASQMALVSRHWSGKHHAVVQGINLISLVWTDGNACLPCDFRLYNKAQDGLDKNDHNIVEQWSKIGRKV
;
A
#
# COMPACT_ATOMS: atom_id res chain seq x y z
N MET A 1 -28.32 -6.17 -10.82
CA MET A 1 -27.21 -5.20 -10.65
C MET A 1 -26.10 -5.66 -11.59
N GLN A 2 -25.73 -4.86 -12.59
CA GLN A 2 -24.71 -5.24 -13.57
C GLN A 2 -23.31 -5.07 -12.95
N ALA A 3 -22.42 -6.05 -13.13
CA ALA A 3 -21.03 -5.89 -12.73
C ALA A 3 -20.40 -4.76 -13.57
N CYS A 4 -19.83 -3.76 -12.90
CA CYS A 4 -19.18 -2.61 -13.55
C CYS A 4 -17.72 -2.89 -13.95
N ILE A 5 -17.17 -4.05 -13.56
CA ILE A 5 -15.77 -4.42 -13.76
C ILE A 5 -15.69 -5.90 -14.10
N ASP A 6 -14.93 -6.24 -15.13
CA ASP A 6 -14.56 -7.62 -15.45
C ASP A 6 -13.25 -7.99 -14.73
N LEU A 7 -13.33 -8.95 -13.81
CA LEU A 7 -12.20 -9.40 -13.01
C LEU A 7 -11.18 -10.22 -13.81
N SER A 8 -11.54 -10.68 -15.01
CA SER A 8 -10.66 -11.48 -15.89
C SER A 8 -9.81 -10.62 -16.85
N LEU A 9 -10.12 -9.34 -16.98
CA LEU A 9 -9.52 -8.44 -17.99
C LEU A 9 -8.65 -7.32 -17.41
N GLY A 10 -8.41 -7.31 -16.10
CA GLY A 10 -7.59 -6.28 -15.45
C GLY A 10 -6.51 -6.84 -14.53
N LEU A 11 -5.62 -5.94 -14.11
CA LEU A 11 -4.49 -6.20 -13.24
C LEU A 11 -4.71 -5.56 -11.88
N LEU A 12 -4.27 -6.25 -10.84
CA LEU A 12 -4.09 -5.66 -9.52
C LEU A 12 -2.66 -5.19 -9.38
N VAL A 13 -2.50 -3.89 -9.13
CA VAL A 13 -1.22 -3.22 -8.91
C VAL A 13 -1.06 -2.93 -7.44
N LEU A 14 0.09 -3.33 -6.92
CA LEU A 14 0.51 -3.10 -5.55
C LEU A 14 1.71 -2.17 -5.54
N ASP A 15 1.59 -1.07 -4.79
CA ASP A 15 2.64 -0.07 -4.65
C ASP A 15 2.78 0.37 -3.19
N ASP A 16 4.03 0.61 -2.75
CA ASP A 16 4.33 1.23 -1.46
C ASP A 16 4.94 2.62 -1.64
N SER A 17 4.26 3.63 -1.11
CA SER A 17 4.64 5.03 -1.24
C SER A 17 5.00 5.60 0.13
N THR A 18 6.09 6.37 0.20
CA THR A 18 6.48 7.11 1.42
C THR A 18 6.02 8.55 1.31
N LEU A 19 5.09 8.94 2.19
CA LEU A 19 4.66 10.32 2.36
C LEU A 19 5.64 11.03 3.30
N ASP A 20 6.53 11.83 2.72
CA ASP A 20 7.53 12.58 3.50
C ASP A 20 6.87 13.57 4.46
N LYS A 21 7.29 13.52 5.73
CA LYS A 21 6.83 14.38 6.82
C LYS A 21 8.03 14.93 7.60
N PRO A 22 8.85 15.80 6.99
CA PRO A 22 10.11 16.26 7.59
C PRO A 22 9.95 17.08 8.88
N TYR A 23 8.77 17.66 9.10
CA TYR A 23 8.45 18.49 10.27
C TYR A 23 7.55 17.81 11.31
N ALA A 24 7.26 16.51 11.15
CA ALA A 24 6.47 15.81 12.14
C ALA A 24 7.28 15.61 13.43
N SER A 25 6.78 16.13 14.55
CA SER A 25 7.47 16.04 15.84
C SER A 25 7.06 14.79 16.61
N GLN A 26 5.75 14.52 16.76
CA GLN A 26 5.19 13.30 17.34
C GLN A 26 3.80 13.02 16.76
N MET A 27 3.72 12.08 15.82
CA MET A 27 2.46 11.59 15.24
C MET A 27 2.51 10.07 15.17
N ALA A 28 1.41 9.40 15.55
CA ALA A 28 1.33 7.96 15.81
C ALA A 28 1.68 7.03 14.62
N LEU A 29 1.86 7.56 13.41
CA LEU A 29 2.16 6.80 12.18
C LEU A 29 3.45 7.23 11.50
N VAL A 30 4.11 8.27 12.00
CA VAL A 30 5.36 8.75 11.40
C VAL A 30 6.49 7.86 11.90
N SER A 31 7.18 7.22 10.96
CA SER A 31 8.37 6.44 11.26
C SER A 31 9.45 6.67 10.22
N ARG A 32 10.61 6.03 10.41
CA ARG A 32 11.77 6.20 9.53
C ARG A 32 11.74 5.15 8.42
N HIS A 33 11.82 5.62 7.18
CA HIS A 33 11.79 4.77 5.98
C HIS A 33 12.91 5.16 5.03
N TRP A 34 13.45 4.20 4.29
CA TRP A 34 14.30 4.51 3.14
C TRP A 34 13.45 5.15 2.04
N SER A 35 13.84 6.32 1.56
CA SER A 35 13.23 6.96 0.39
C SER A 35 14.16 6.82 -0.81
N GLY A 36 13.68 6.12 -1.83
CA GLY A 36 14.36 6.03 -3.13
C GLY A 36 14.42 7.38 -3.86
N LYS A 37 13.57 8.36 -3.52
CA LYS A 37 13.65 9.70 -4.10
C LYS A 37 14.78 10.54 -3.48
N HIS A 38 14.96 10.41 -2.16
CA HIS A 38 15.95 11.19 -1.41
C HIS A 38 17.30 10.47 -1.28
N HIS A 39 17.38 9.19 -1.67
CA HIS A 39 18.53 8.31 -1.42
C HIS A 39 18.97 8.32 0.05
N ALA A 40 18.00 8.42 0.96
CA ALA A 40 18.24 8.58 2.39
C ALA A 40 17.08 8.04 3.22
N VAL A 41 17.35 7.82 4.51
CA VAL A 41 16.29 7.54 5.48
C VAL A 41 15.58 8.85 5.83
N VAL A 42 14.27 8.88 5.58
CA VAL A 42 13.39 10.03 5.81
C VAL A 42 12.36 9.71 6.88
N GLN A 43 11.83 10.74 7.53
CA GLN A 43 10.65 10.61 8.38
C GLN A 43 9.41 10.76 7.51
N GLY A 44 8.51 9.78 7.58
CA GLY A 44 7.31 9.78 6.77
C GLY A 44 6.30 8.74 7.23
N ILE A 45 5.23 8.65 6.46
CA ILE A 45 4.19 7.61 6.62
C ILE A 45 4.27 6.73 5.39
N ASN A 46 4.43 5.43 5.57
CA ASN A 46 4.40 4.49 4.45
C ASN A 46 2.95 4.02 4.22
N LEU A 47 2.49 4.20 2.98
CA LEU A 47 1.17 3.85 2.49
C LEU A 47 1.34 2.74 1.45
N ILE A 48 0.65 1.64 1.65
CA ILE A 48 0.53 0.56 0.67
C ILE A 48 -0.82 0.73 -0.02
N SER A 49 -0.83 0.81 -1.34
CA SER A 49 -2.05 0.92 -2.15
C SER A 49 -2.26 -0.29 -3.04
N LEU A 50 -3.51 -0.74 -3.12
CA LEU A 50 -3.97 -1.76 -4.06
C LEU A 50 -4.94 -1.11 -5.03
N VAL A 51 -4.58 -1.12 -6.32
CA VAL A 51 -5.35 -0.51 -7.39
C VAL A 51 -5.63 -1.55 -8.46
N TRP A 52 -6.88 -1.61 -8.93
CA TRP A 52 -7.22 -2.36 -10.13
C TRP A 52 -7.13 -1.46 -11.37
N THR A 53 -6.61 -1.99 -12.47
CA THR A 53 -6.60 -1.30 -13.76
C THR A 53 -6.75 -2.25 -14.94
N ASP A 54 -7.44 -1.81 -15.99
CA ASP A 54 -7.49 -2.46 -17.32
C ASP A 54 -6.66 -1.71 -18.38
N GLY A 55 -5.84 -0.75 -17.94
CA GLY A 55 -5.07 0.15 -18.81
C GLY A 55 -5.80 1.45 -19.21
N ASN A 56 -7.12 1.52 -19.07
CA ASN A 56 -7.91 2.73 -19.33
C ASN A 56 -8.46 3.35 -18.03
N ALA A 57 -8.90 2.52 -17.10
CA ALA A 57 -9.42 2.92 -15.80
C ALA A 57 -8.44 2.51 -14.68
N CYS A 58 -8.40 3.32 -13.62
CA CYS A 58 -7.71 2.99 -12.37
C CYS A 58 -8.69 3.13 -11.21
N LEU A 59 -8.95 2.04 -10.51
CA LEU A 59 -9.93 1.99 -9.43
C LEU A 59 -9.23 1.62 -8.11
N PRO A 60 -9.31 2.46 -7.07
CA PRO A 60 -8.76 2.11 -5.77
C PRO A 60 -9.55 0.95 -5.17
N CYS A 61 -8.85 -0.13 -4.81
CA CYS A 61 -9.47 -1.31 -4.21
C CYS A 61 -9.29 -1.36 -2.70
N ASP A 62 -8.07 -1.10 -2.23
CA ASP A 62 -7.73 -1.15 -0.81
C ASP A 62 -6.48 -0.30 -0.54
N PHE A 63 -6.24 0.05 0.72
CA PHE A 63 -5.01 0.70 1.15
C PHE A 63 -4.68 0.36 2.60
N ARG A 64 -3.41 0.46 2.97
CA ARG A 64 -2.95 0.23 4.34
C ARG A 64 -1.87 1.21 4.73
N LEU A 65 -1.91 1.64 5.99
CA LEU A 65 -0.86 2.45 6.58
C LEU A 65 0.05 1.54 7.37
N TYR A 66 1.35 1.59 7.08
CA TYR A 66 2.34 0.81 7.80
C TYR A 66 2.48 1.32 9.24
N ASN A 67 2.30 0.44 10.22
CA ASN A 67 2.38 0.82 11.64
C ASN A 67 3.03 -0.26 12.52
N LYS A 68 4.30 -0.56 12.25
CA LYS A 68 5.10 -1.53 13.01
C LYS A 68 5.00 -1.38 14.53
N ALA A 69 4.90 -0.14 15.01
CA ALA A 69 4.89 0.16 16.43
C ALA A 69 3.63 -0.39 17.13
N GLN A 70 2.52 -0.56 16.41
CA GLN A 70 1.28 -1.10 16.97
C GLN A 70 0.99 -2.54 16.56
N ASP A 71 1.34 -2.95 15.34
CA ASP A 71 1.01 -4.29 14.82
C ASP A 71 2.16 -5.30 14.93
N GLY A 72 3.40 -4.83 15.12
CA GLY A 72 4.60 -5.67 15.16
C GLY A 72 4.99 -6.28 13.81
N LEU A 73 4.25 -5.97 12.73
CA LEU A 73 4.41 -6.53 11.40
C LEU A 73 5.40 -5.69 10.59
N ASP A 74 6.22 -6.36 9.80
CA ASP A 74 7.10 -5.66 8.87
C ASP A 74 6.35 -5.30 7.57
N LYS A 75 7.05 -4.61 6.65
CA LYS A 75 6.46 -4.21 5.37
C LYS A 75 6.05 -5.43 4.52
N ASN A 76 6.82 -6.51 4.60
CA ASN A 76 6.62 -7.70 3.78
C ASN A 76 5.44 -8.53 4.30
N ASP A 77 5.21 -8.54 5.60
CA ASP A 77 4.03 -9.17 6.22
C ASP A 77 2.73 -8.52 5.69
N HIS A 78 2.71 -7.19 5.58
CA HIS A 78 1.60 -6.43 5.03
C HIS A 78 1.43 -6.59 3.53
N ASN A 79 2.53 -6.65 2.78
CA ASN A 79 2.52 -6.68 1.32
C ASN A 79 2.19 -8.06 0.76
N ILE A 80 2.74 -9.12 1.35
CA ILE A 80 2.76 -10.45 0.73
C ILE A 80 1.64 -11.30 1.32
N VAL A 81 1.74 -11.70 2.59
CA VAL A 81 0.90 -12.78 3.13
C VAL A 81 -0.59 -12.41 3.16
N GLU A 82 -0.92 -11.20 3.61
CA GLU A 82 -2.32 -10.81 3.76
C GLU A 82 -3.01 -10.40 2.46
N GLN A 83 -2.28 -9.80 1.52
CA GLN A 83 -2.85 -9.42 0.24
C GLN A 83 -3.03 -10.61 -0.68
N TRP A 84 -2.09 -11.56 -0.69
CA TRP A 84 -2.27 -12.82 -1.41
C TRP A 84 -3.46 -13.62 -0.87
N SER A 85 -3.76 -13.56 0.43
CA SER A 85 -4.98 -14.18 0.98
C SER A 85 -6.27 -13.53 0.45
N LYS A 86 -6.28 -12.21 0.24
CA LYS A 86 -7.42 -11.49 -0.35
C LYS A 86 -7.57 -11.75 -1.85
N ILE A 87 -6.46 -11.84 -2.57
CA ILE A 87 -6.43 -12.12 -4.01
C ILE A 87 -6.78 -13.59 -4.29
N GLY A 88 -6.17 -14.52 -3.56
CA GLY A 88 -6.36 -15.97 -3.70
C GLY A 88 -7.71 -16.51 -3.25
N ARG A 89 -8.56 -15.69 -2.63
CA ARG A 89 -9.98 -16.01 -2.39
C ARG A 89 -10.91 -15.61 -3.55
N LYS A 90 -10.36 -14.97 -4.60
CA LYS A 90 -11.09 -14.44 -5.75
C LYS A 90 -10.59 -14.93 -7.11
N VAL A 91 -9.67 -15.90 -7.15
CA VAL A 91 -9.33 -16.69 -8.35
C VAL A 91 -9.73 -18.14 -8.16
#